data_AF-A0A1J4WNC0-F1
#
_entry.id   AF-A0A1J4WNC0-F1
#
_cell.length_a   1.000
_cell.length_b   1.000
_cell.length_c   1.000
_cell.angle_alpha   90.00
_cell.angle_beta   90.00
_cell.angle_gamma   90.00
#
_symmetry.space_group_name_H-M   'P 1'
#
loop_
_entity.id
_entity.type
_entity.pdbx_description
1 polymer ?
#
loop_
_entity_poly.entity_id
_entity_poly.type
_entity_poly.pdbx_seq_one_letter_code
_entity_poly.pdbx_strand_id
1 'polypeptide(L)'
;MRLIVRILANALAIYLAAYFVQGFYFPHDWRPLLLGGAILALLNGLLKPVLRFLSTPLTYLTLGLFPLLINIGILWLLQYFVTDLKIDGFWAYFWSVIIISLVNWLFDLIVKKNRSSETAKT
;
A
#
# COMPACT_ATOMS: atom_id res chain seq x y z
N MET A 1 6.36 -1.40 -17.78
CA MET A 1 5.34 -0.34 -17.52
C MET A 1 4.50 -0.58 -16.26
N ARG A 2 3.94 -1.78 -16.00
CA ARG A 2 3.12 -2.04 -14.79
C ARG A 2 3.81 -1.72 -13.45
N LEU A 3 5.13 -1.91 -13.36
CA LEU A 3 5.87 -1.74 -12.11
C LEU A 3 6.08 -0.27 -11.74
N ILE A 4 6.40 0.59 -12.71
CA ILE A 4 6.55 2.05 -12.51
C ILE A 4 5.21 2.66 -12.07
N VAL A 5 4.11 2.31 -12.73
CA VAL A 5 2.77 2.79 -12.35
C VAL A 5 2.42 2.35 -10.92
N ARG A 6 2.76 1.11 -10.55
CA ARG A 6 2.59 0.63 -9.18
C ARG A 6 3.41 1.42 -8.17
N ILE A 7 4.69 1.69 -8.46
CA ILE A 7 5.55 2.48 -7.57
C ILE A 7 4.95 3.87 -7.37
N LEU A 8 4.54 4.54 -8.45
CA LEU A 8 3.92 5.87 -8.37
C LEU A 8 2.60 5.86 -7.61
N ALA A 9 1.75 4.85 -7.82
CA ALA A 9 0.50 4.68 -7.09
C ALA A 9 0.75 4.46 -5.59
N ASN A 10 1.74 3.62 -5.23
CA ASN A 10 2.10 3.37 -3.82
C ASN A 10 2.74 4.61 -3.18
N ALA A 11 3.58 5.35 -3.91
CA ALA A 11 4.15 6.61 -3.44
C ALA A 11 3.05 7.64 -3.15
N LEU A 12 2.09 7.80 -4.06
CA LEU A 12 0.96 8.70 -3.86
C LEU A 12 0.05 8.23 -2.71
N ALA A 13 -0.15 6.93 -2.56
CA ALA A 13 -0.89 6.35 -1.44
C ALA A 13 -0.23 6.67 -0.08
N ILE A 14 1.10 6.54 0.01
CA ILE A 14 1.87 6.93 1.20
C ILE A 14 1.74 8.43 1.46
N TYR A 15 1.89 9.25 0.43
CA TYR A 15 1.77 10.70 0.56
C TYR A 15 0.39 11.12 1.12
N LEU A 16 -0.68 10.56 0.56
CA LEU A 16 -2.03 10.85 1.04
C LEU A 16 -2.26 10.31 2.45
N ALA A 17 -1.75 9.12 2.78
CA ALA A 17 -1.84 8.59 4.13
C ALA A 17 -1.11 9.48 5.15
N ALA A 18 0.10 9.95 4.82
CA ALA A 18 0.84 10.90 5.65
C ALA A 18 0.09 12.22 5.86
N TYR A 19 -0.65 12.68 4.85
CA TYR A 19 -1.42 13.92 4.93
C TYR A 19 -2.67 13.79 5.79
N PHE A 20 -3.40 12.68 5.67
CA PHE A 20 -4.70 12.50 6.33
C PHE A 20 -4.63 11.83 7.71
N VAL A 21 -3.57 11.07 8.00
CA VAL A 21 -3.46 10.31 9.24
C VAL A 21 -2.61 11.06 10.26
N GLN A 22 -3.25 11.45 11.36
CA GLN A 22 -2.53 11.98 12.52
C GLN A 22 -1.63 10.88 13.11
N GLY A 23 -0.35 11.19 13.28
CA GLY A 23 0.66 10.23 13.73
C GLY A 23 1.44 9.54 12.60
N PHE A 24 1.16 9.83 11.32
CA PHE A 24 2.02 9.44 10.20
C PHE A 24 2.90 10.62 9.80
N TYR A 25 4.18 10.55 10.14
CA TYR A 25 5.17 11.56 9.80
C TYR A 25 6.01 11.11 8.62
N PHE A 26 6.07 11.98 7.61
CA PHE A 26 6.88 11.77 6.42
C PHE A 26 7.43 13.11 5.94
N PRO A 27 8.73 13.23 5.64
CA PRO A 27 9.28 14.47 5.12
C PRO A 27 8.68 14.79 3.75
N HIS A 28 8.54 16.08 3.47
CA HIS A 28 7.97 16.59 2.22
C HIS A 28 8.95 16.48 1.02
N ASP A 29 10.03 15.72 1.17
CA ASP A 29 11.02 15.51 0.12
C ASP A 29 10.60 14.42 -0.86
N TRP A 30 10.83 14.69 -2.15
CA TRP A 30 10.47 13.77 -3.23
C TRP A 30 11.32 12.48 -3.26
N ARG A 31 12.55 12.54 -2.74
CA ARG A 31 13.50 11.41 -2.71
C ARG A 31 13.04 10.27 -1.77
N PRO A 32 12.79 10.53 -0.47
CA PRO A 32 12.26 9.49 0.41
C PRO A 32 10.89 9.02 -0.06
N LEU A 33 10.06 9.89 -0.66
CA LEU A 33 8.75 9.49 -1.18
C LEU A 33 8.84 8.43 -2.28
N LEU A 34 9.73 8.63 -3.25
CA LEU A 34 9.98 7.64 -4.30
C LEU A 34 10.56 6.34 -3.73
N LEU A 35 11.50 6.46 -2.79
CA LEU A 35 12.12 5.31 -2.15
C LEU A 35 11.10 4.50 -1.32
N GLY A 36 10.25 5.17 -0.55
CA GLY A 36 9.16 4.54 0.21
C GLY A 36 8.11 3.91 -0.69
N GLY A 37 7.71 4.57 -1.78
CA GLY A 37 6.82 3.99 -2.78
C GLY A 37 7.42 2.76 -3.48
N ALA A 38 8.73 2.79 -3.76
CA ALA A 38 9.45 1.67 -4.36
C ALA A 38 9.54 0.47 -3.41
N ILE A 39 9.92 0.70 -2.16
CA ILE A 39 9.98 -0.35 -1.13
C ILE A 39 8.59 -0.90 -0.86
N LEU A 40 7.57 -0.05 -0.71
CA LEU A 40 6.20 -0.53 -0.49
C LEU A 40 5.70 -1.36 -1.68
N ALA A 41 5.98 -0.95 -2.92
CA ALA A 41 5.65 -1.73 -4.10
C ALA A 41 6.39 -3.08 -4.13
N LEU A 42 7.64 -3.13 -3.67
CA LEU A 42 8.44 -4.35 -3.55
C LEU A 42 7.89 -5.28 -2.45
N LEU A 43 7.64 -4.76 -1.25
CA LEU A 43 7.04 -5.49 -0.13
C LEU A 43 5.66 -6.05 -0.52
N ASN A 44 4.82 -5.24 -1.18
CA ASN A 44 3.54 -5.68 -1.70
C ASN A 44 3.68 -6.73 -2.83
N GLY A 45 4.77 -6.71 -3.58
CA GLY A 45 5.07 -7.70 -4.61
C GLY A 45 5.56 -9.04 -4.06
N LEU A 46 6.35 -9.02 -2.99
CA LEU A 46 7.02 -10.20 -2.43
C LEU A 46 6.29 -10.80 -1.23
N LEU A 47 5.91 -9.96 -0.25
CA LEU A 47 5.29 -10.43 0.99
C LEU A 47 3.82 -10.77 0.78
N LYS A 48 3.08 -9.96 0.03
CA LYS A 48 1.63 -10.15 -0.12
C LYS A 48 1.25 -11.53 -0.70
N PRO A 49 1.95 -12.08 -1.72
CA PRO A 49 1.67 -13.44 -2.20
C PRO A 49 1.91 -14.53 -1.15
N VAL A 50 3.05 -14.48 -0.46
CA VAL A 50 3.43 -15.45 0.57
C VAL A 50 2.48 -15.38 1.76
N LEU A 51 2.26 -14.17 2.27
CA LEU A 51 1.37 -13.92 3.39
C LEU A 51 -0.07 -14.28 3.04
N ARG A 52 -0.56 -13.96 1.84
CA ARG A 52 -1.92 -14.32 1.43
C ARG A 52 -2.11 -15.82 1.32
N PHE A 53 -1.12 -16.55 0.81
CA PHE A 53 -1.19 -18.00 0.74
C PHE A 53 -1.32 -18.61 2.14
N LEU A 54 -0.44 -18.20 3.07
CA LEU A 54 -0.47 -18.67 4.46
C LEU A 54 -1.71 -18.16 5.22
N SER A 55 -2.16 -16.95 4.92
CA SER A 55 -3.24 -16.32 5.65
C SER A 55 -4.62 -16.72 5.19
N THR A 56 -4.77 -17.33 4.01
CA THR A 56 -6.09 -17.73 3.49
C THR A 56 -6.90 -18.54 4.52
N PRO A 57 -6.39 -19.65 5.11
CA PRO A 57 -7.15 -20.39 6.13
C PRO A 57 -7.48 -19.53 7.36
N LEU A 58 -6.53 -18.72 7.81
CA LEU A 58 -6.70 -17.84 8.96
C LEU A 58 -7.68 -16.69 8.67
N THR A 59 -7.77 -16.25 7.41
CA THR A 59 -8.69 -15.21 6.95
C THR A 59 -10.12 -15.70 7.03
N TYR A 60 -10.39 -16.97 6.68
CA TYR A 60 -11.71 -17.57 6.89
C TYR A 60 -12.05 -17.67 8.37
N LEU A 61 -11.09 -18.04 9.22
CA LEU A 61 -11.29 -18.13 10.67
C LEU A 61 -11.56 -16.77 11.33
N THR A 62 -10.93 -15.71 10.82
CA THR A 62 -11.04 -14.32 11.31
C THR A 62 -12.07 -13.48 10.55
N LEU A 63 -12.94 -14.11 9.75
CA LEU A 63 -13.99 -13.45 8.95
C LEU A 63 -13.49 -12.33 8.03
N GLY A 64 -12.24 -12.42 7.55
CA GLY A 64 -11.66 -11.40 6.66
C GLY A 64 -10.88 -10.30 7.35
N LEU A 65 -10.67 -10.35 8.67
CA LEU A 65 -9.92 -9.30 9.40
C LEU A 65 -8.39 -9.44 9.28
N PHE A 66 -7.86 -10.66 9.15
CA PHE A 66 -6.41 -10.90 9.12
C PHE A 66 -5.64 -10.19 7.98
N PRO A 67 -6.18 -10.04 6.75
CA PRO A 67 -5.55 -9.24 5.70
C PRO A 67 -5.27 -7.79 6.12
N LEU A 68 -6.08 -7.21 7.00
CA LEU A 68 -5.83 -5.87 7.53
C LEU A 68 -4.54 -5.85 8.36
N LEU A 69 -4.37 -6.84 9.24
CA LEU A 69 -3.15 -7.01 10.04
C LEU A 69 -1.91 -7.24 9.18
N ILE A 70 -2.04 -7.97 8.07
CA ILE A 70 -0.95 -8.13 7.09
C ILE A 70 -0.54 -6.78 6.51
N ASN A 71 -1.48 -5.97 6.05
CA ASN A 71 -1.14 -4.67 5.46
C ASN A 71 -0.55 -3.73 6.53
N ILE A 72 -1.01 -3.79 7.79
CA ILE A 72 -0.39 -3.08 8.92
C ILE A 72 1.05 -3.56 9.12
N GLY A 73 1.27 -4.87 9.15
CA GLY A 73 2.61 -5.44 9.30
C GLY A 73 3.56 -5.06 8.17
N ILE A 74 3.06 -4.98 6.92
CA ILE A 74 3.84 -4.49 5.78
C ILE A 74 4.21 -3.02 5.96
N LEU A 75 3.28 -2.18 6.42
CA LEU A 75 3.52 -0.76 6.65
C LEU A 75 4.48 -0.52 7.83
N TRP A 76 4.36 -1.32 8.89
CA TRP A 76 5.30 -1.35 10.00
C TRP A 76 6.70 -1.75 9.55
N LEU A 77 6.79 -2.76 8.68
CA LEU A 77 8.07 -3.15 8.09
C LEU A 77 8.63 -2.06 7.15
N LEU A 78 7.78 -1.34 6.41
CA LEU A 78 8.20 -0.21 5.58
C LEU A 78 8.90 0.87 6.40
N GLN A 79 8.37 1.23 7.59
CA GLN A 79 9.01 2.17 8.51
C GLN A 79 10.43 1.74 8.89
N TYR A 80 10.70 0.44 9.02
CA TYR A 80 12.05 -0.05 9.32
C TYR A 80 13.04 0.20 8.17
N PHE A 81 12.57 0.14 6.92
CA PHE A 81 13.41 0.39 5.74
C PHE A 81 13.52 1.87 5.37
N VAL A 82 12.54 2.69 5.74
CA VAL A 82 12.49 4.11 5.44
C VAL A 82 12.60 4.88 6.76
N THR A 83 13.81 5.20 7.18
CA THR A 83 14.10 5.90 8.45
C THR A 83 13.40 7.24 8.59
N ASP A 84 13.10 7.87 7.45
CA ASP A 84 12.39 9.13 7.32
C ASP A 84 10.87 9.00 7.55
N LEU A 85 10.33 7.78 7.49
CA LEU A 85 8.92 7.48 7.71
C LEU A 85 8.75 7.06 9.16
N LYS A 86 7.92 7.80 9.92
CA LYS A 86 7.57 7.43 11.29
C LYS A 86 6.06 7.34 11.45
N ILE A 87 5.59 6.25 12.01
CA ILE A 87 4.18 6.03 12.32
C ILE A 87 4.07 5.75 13.82
N ASP A 88 3.36 6.65 14.52
CA ASP A 88 3.20 6.59 15.97
C ASP A 88 1.84 6.00 16.35
N GLY A 89 1.89 4.83 17.00
CA GLY A 89 0.72 4.16 17.55
C GLY A 89 -0.07 3.29 16.57
N PHE A 90 -0.79 2.31 17.12
CA PHE A 90 -1.56 1.33 16.33
C PHE A 90 -2.64 1.99 15.46
N TRP A 91 -3.31 3.03 15.95
CA TRP A 91 -4.36 3.72 15.22
C TRP A 91 -3.83 4.43 13.96
N ALA A 92 -2.62 4.98 14.01
CA ALA A 92 -2.00 5.58 12.84
C ALA A 92 -1.74 4.52 11.76
N TYR A 93 -1.22 3.34 12.14
CA TYR A 93 -1.09 2.21 11.20
C TYR A 93 -2.43 1.78 10.60
N PHE A 94 -3.44 1.63 11.45
CA PHE A 94 -4.77 1.20 11.04
C PHE A 94 -5.39 2.14 9.99
N TRP A 95 -5.44 3.44 10.28
CA TRP A 95 -5.98 4.43 9.36
C TRP A 95 -5.16 4.55 8.08
N SER A 96 -3.84 4.46 8.19
CA SER A 96 -2.94 4.55 7.03
C SER A 96 -3.15 3.40 6.06
N VAL A 97 -3.30 2.18 6.57
CA VAL A 97 -3.60 1.00 5.76
C VAL A 97 -4.94 1.13 5.03
N ILE A 98 -5.95 1.69 5.69
CA ILE A 98 -7.25 1.95 5.06
C ILE A 98 -7.10 2.91 3.89
N ILE A 99 -6.44 4.05 4.11
CA ILE A 99 -6.22 5.07 3.07
C ILE A 99 -5.39 4.50 1.91
N ILE A 100 -4.27 3.84 2.22
CA ILE A 100 -3.40 3.24 1.21
C ILE A 100 -4.16 2.20 0.38
N SER A 101 -4.97 1.36 1.03
CA SER A 101 -5.79 0.35 0.34
C SER A 101 -6.83 0.99 -0.56
N LEU A 102 -7.48 2.06 -0.11
CA LEU A 102 -8.47 2.81 -0.88
C LEU A 102 -7.86 3.48 -2.10
N VAL A 103 -6.72 4.15 -1.94
CA VAL A 103 -6.00 4.81 -3.05
C VAL A 103 -5.54 3.78 -4.08
N ASN A 104 -4.95 2.67 -3.64
CA ASN A 104 -4.54 1.59 -4.53
C ASN A 104 -5.73 0.98 -5.28
N TRP A 105 -6.86 0.76 -4.60
CA TRP A 105 -8.08 0.26 -5.24
C TRP A 105 -8.61 1.22 -6.31
N LEU A 106 -8.63 2.53 -6.04
CA LEU A 106 -9.03 3.55 -7.01
C LEU A 106 -8.08 3.57 -8.22
N PHE A 107 -6.78 3.47 -7.99
CA PHE A 107 -5.78 3.35 -9.06
C PHE A 107 -6.02 2.11 -9.92
N ASP A 108 -6.27 0.96 -9.29
CA ASP A 108 -6.55 -0.28 -10.00
C ASP A 108 -7.82 -0.17 -10.86
N LEU A 109 -8.85 0.54 -10.42
CA LEU A 109 -10.05 0.83 -11.22
C LEU A 109 -9.73 1.66 -12.47
N ILE A 110 -8.97 2.74 -12.31
CA ILE A 110 -8.58 3.62 -13.43
C ILE A 110 -7.72 2.84 -14.44
N VAL A 111 -6.75 2.08 -13.95
CA VAL A 111 -5.85 1.26 -14.80
C VAL A 111 -6.63 0.13 -15.51
N LYS A 112 -7.60 -0.49 -14.84
CA LYS A 112 -8.45 -1.53 -15.44
C LYS A 112 -9.35 -0.97 -16.54
N LYS A 113 -9.95 0.21 -16.33
CA LYS A 113 -10.82 0.88 -17.31
C LYS A 113 -10.12 1.17 -18.64
N ASN A 114 -8.85 1.57 -18.60
CA ASN A 114 -8.08 1.87 -19.82
C ASN A 114 -7.78 0.64 -20.68
N ARG A 115 -7.73 -0.56 -20.10
CA ARG A 115 -7.55 -1.81 -20.88
C ARG A 115 -8.82 -2.24 -21.62
N SER A 116 -9.99 -2.00 -21.02
CA SER A 116 -11.28 -2.36 -21.64
C SER A 116 -11.63 -1.51 -22.87
N SER A 117 -11.12 -0.29 -22.99
CA SER A 117 -11.35 0.57 -24.16
C SER A 117 -10.50 0.22 -25.38
N GLU A 118 -9.43 -0.57 -25.21
CA GLU A 118 -8.55 -1.00 -26.29
C GLU A 118 -9.07 -2.28 -26.97
N THR A 119 -9.64 -3.21 -26.20
CA THR A 119 -10.23 -4.45 -26.73
C THR A 119 -11.57 -4.25 -27.44
N ALA A 120 -12.28 -3.15 -27.14
CA ALA A 120 -13.55 -2.81 -27.82
C ALA A 120 -13.35 -2.13 -29.19
N LYS A 121 -12.11 -1.85 -29.59
CA LYS A 121 -11.76 -1.20 -30.88
C LYS A 121 -11.09 -2.15 -31.88
N THR A 122 -10.99 -3.44 -31.57
CA THR A 122 -10.50 -4.53 -32.43
C THR A 122 -11.60 -5.55 -32.62
#